data_AF-A0A250KQT7-F1
#
_entry.id   AF-A0A250KQT7-F1
#
_cell.length_a   1.000
_cell.length_b   1.000
_cell.length_c   1.000
_cell.angle_alpha   90.00
_cell.angle_beta   90.00
_cell.angle_gamma   90.00
#
_symmetry.space_group_name_H-M   'P 1'
#
loop_
_entity.id
_entity.type
_entity.pdbx_description
1 polymer ?
#
loop_
_entity_poly.entity_id
_entity_poly.type
_entity_poly.pdbx_seq_one_letter_code
_entity_poly.pdbx_strand_id
1 'polypeptide(L)'
;MGNPKSYIGQTILIGGTILNAENLQEGTLLEVLSYPTNRRGEPKLGEPPFGRFFLLYPGYLDTLIYQRDRRVVAAGRIVGERTTETGGTVRALPLLHSVEIKLLSDYDTGPRFGIGLGVGFGF
;
A
#
# COMPACT_ATOMS: atom_id res chain seq x y z
N MET A 1 14.83 11.02 -11.07
CA MET A 1 13.96 10.89 -9.88
C MET A 1 12.57 11.40 -10.28
N GLY A 2 11.54 10.55 -10.21
CA GLY A 2 10.18 10.96 -10.57
C GLY A 2 9.61 11.90 -9.51
N ASN A 3 9.01 13.02 -9.94
CA ASN A 3 8.38 13.98 -9.04
C ASN A 3 7.00 13.44 -8.61
N PRO A 4 6.77 13.11 -7.32
CA PRO A 4 5.48 12.57 -6.88
C PRO A 4 4.32 13.56 -7.07
N LYS A 5 4.61 14.87 -7.07
CA LYS A 5 3.59 15.92 -7.21
C LYS A 5 2.82 15.87 -8.52
N SER A 6 3.40 15.34 -9.61
CA SER A 6 2.72 15.25 -10.91
C SER A 6 1.61 14.21 -10.96
N TYR A 7 1.50 13.35 -9.94
CA TYR A 7 0.52 12.27 -9.88
C TYR A 7 -0.56 12.49 -8.81
N ILE A 8 -0.52 13.63 -8.10
CA ILE A 8 -1.53 13.97 -7.09
C ILE A 8 -2.92 13.99 -7.75
N GLY A 9 -3.87 13.31 -7.12
CA GLY A 9 -5.25 13.18 -7.63
C GLY A 9 -5.51 11.93 -8.47
N GLN A 10 -4.48 11.22 -8.92
CA GLN A 10 -4.63 9.99 -9.69
C GLN A 10 -4.80 8.78 -8.77
N THR A 11 -5.71 7.87 -9.15
CA THR A 11 -5.83 6.55 -8.53
C THR A 11 -4.95 5.58 -9.31
N ILE A 12 -4.04 4.90 -8.60
CA ILE A 12 -3.14 3.91 -9.18
C ILE A 12 -3.33 2.56 -8.50
N LEU A 13 -3.12 1.48 -9.26
CA LEU A 13 -2.93 0.14 -8.71
C LEU A 13 -1.44 -0.06 -8.46
N ILE A 14 -1.07 -0.31 -7.21
CA ILE A 14 0.31 -0.48 -6.79
C ILE A 14 0.43 -1.67 -5.85
N GLY A 15 1.50 -2.44 -6.00
CA GLY A 15 1.75 -3.62 -5.18
C GLY A 15 3.17 -3.62 -4.65
N GLY A 16 3.36 -4.29 -3.52
CA GLY A 16 4.67 -4.40 -2.90
C GLY A 16 4.70 -5.26 -1.65
N THR A 17 5.81 -5.13 -0.94
CA THR A 17 6.06 -5.82 0.33
C THR A 17 6.04 -4.82 1.47
N ILE A 18 5.36 -5.14 2.56
CA ILE A 18 5.28 -4.29 3.75
C ILE A 18 6.65 -4.25 4.44
N LEU A 19 7.16 -3.03 4.65
CA LEU A 19 8.36 -2.76 5.43
C LEU A 19 8.03 -2.42 6.88
N ASN A 20 6.92 -1.71 7.10
CA ASN A 20 6.41 -1.33 8.41
C ASN A 20 4.89 -1.12 8.38
N ALA A 21 4.24 -1.30 9.53
CA ALA A 21 2.81 -1.06 9.72
C ALA A 21 2.56 -0.44 11.10
N GLU A 22 1.80 0.65 11.13
CA GLU A 22 1.54 1.43 12.34
C GLU A 22 0.08 1.88 12.38
N ASN A 23 -0.56 1.76 13.54
CA ASN A 23 -1.90 2.31 13.76
C ASN A 23 -1.78 3.75 14.27
N LEU A 24 -2.30 4.68 13.48
CA LEU A 24 -2.37 6.11 13.79
C LEU A 24 -3.81 6.50 14.12
N GLN A 25 -3.99 7.72 14.63
CA GLN A 25 -5.31 8.29 14.86
C GLN A 25 -6.14 8.43 13.56
N GLU A 26 -5.46 8.70 12.44
CA GLU A 26 -6.04 8.86 11.10
C GLU A 26 -6.30 7.54 10.36
N GLY A 27 -5.83 6.40 10.89
CA GLY A 27 -5.97 5.07 10.28
C GLY A 27 -4.70 4.23 10.38
N THR A 28 -4.64 3.12 9.65
CA THR A 28 -3.43 2.28 9.60
C THR A 28 -2.51 2.73 8.48
N LEU A 29 -1.29 3.14 8.84
CA LEU A 29 -0.23 3.53 7.93
C LEU A 29 0.65 2.32 7.62
N LEU A 30 0.74 1.97 6.34
CA LEU A 30 1.68 0.99 5.84
C LEU A 30 2.80 1.68 5.09
N GLU A 31 4.03 1.27 5.38
CA GLU A 31 5.16 1.57 4.53
C GLU A 31 5.45 0.37 3.63
N VAL A 32 5.47 0.58 2.31
CA VAL A 32 5.52 -0.49 1.33
C VAL A 32 6.66 -0.26 0.34
N LEU A 33 7.44 -1.31 0.09
CA LEU A 33 8.41 -1.36 -1.00
C LEU A 33 7.73 -1.86 -2.27
N SER A 34 7.59 -0.98 -3.26
CA SER A 34 6.88 -1.27 -4.52
C SER A 34 7.76 -2.02 -5.53
N TYR A 35 7.12 -2.89 -6.31
CA TYR A 35 7.73 -3.66 -7.39
C TYR A 35 6.91 -3.55 -8.67
N PRO A 36 7.51 -3.85 -9.84
CA PRO A 36 6.75 -4.13 -11.05
C PRO A 36 5.68 -5.19 -10.78
N THR A 37 4.48 -4.99 -11.32
CA THR A 37 3.39 -5.97 -11.20
C THR A 37 3.32 -6.86 -12.45
N ASN A 38 2.88 -8.11 -12.27
CA ASN A 38 2.57 -9.00 -13.39
C ASN A 38 1.16 -8.70 -13.95
N ARG A 39 0.74 -9.42 -15.01
CA ARG A 39 -0.61 -9.26 -15.62
C ARG A 39 -1.76 -9.55 -14.65
N ARG A 40 -1.51 -10.20 -13.51
CA ARG A 40 -2.49 -10.47 -12.44
C ARG A 40 -2.45 -9.42 -11.32
N GLY A 41 -1.59 -8.39 -11.45
CA GLY A 41 -1.42 -7.33 -10.45
C GLY A 41 -0.49 -7.71 -9.30
N GLU A 42 0.17 -8.86 -9.34
CA GLU A 42 1.02 -9.32 -8.23
C GLU A 42 2.45 -8.74 -8.33
N PRO A 43 3.08 -8.35 -7.20
CA PRO A 43 4.45 -7.85 -7.18
C PRO A 43 5.47 -8.89 -7.65
N LYS A 44 6.31 -8.52 -8.62
CA LYS A 44 7.41 -9.34 -9.12
C LYS A 44 8.68 -9.09 -8.30
N LEU A 45 8.85 -9.86 -7.22
CA LEU A 45 10.00 -9.72 -6.30
C LEU A 45 11.37 -10.03 -6.92
N GLY A 46 11.41 -10.66 -8.11
CA GLY A 46 12.65 -10.92 -8.85
C GLY A 46 13.14 -9.74 -9.71
N GLU A 47 12.37 -8.66 -9.80
CA GLU A 47 12.74 -7.43 -10.51
C GLU A 47 13.13 -6.32 -9.50
N PRO A 48 13.96 -5.34 -9.90
CA PRO A 48 14.34 -4.23 -9.01
C PRO A 48 13.11 -3.46 -8.50
N PRO A 49 13.10 -3.06 -7.21
CA PRO A 49 12.00 -2.29 -6.66
C PRO A 49 11.94 -0.88 -7.27
N PHE A 50 10.73 -0.36 -7.46
CA PHE A 50 10.54 1.00 -7.98
C PHE A 50 10.79 2.08 -6.92
N GLY A 51 10.55 1.75 -5.65
CA GLY A 51 10.73 2.67 -4.53
C GLY A 51 9.77 2.39 -3.38
N ARG A 52 9.83 3.24 -2.35
CA ARG A 52 8.97 3.17 -1.17
C ARG A 52 7.83 4.17 -1.28
N PHE A 53 6.69 3.82 -0.70
CA PHE A 53 5.55 4.72 -0.54
C PHE A 53 4.82 4.42 0.77
N PHE A 54 4.06 5.40 1.23
CA PHE A 54 3.11 5.25 2.32
C PHE A 54 1.72 5.00 1.78
N LEU A 55 1.03 4.05 2.37
CA LEU A 55 -0.37 3.78 2.13
C LEU A 55 -1.13 3.96 3.45
N LEU A 56 -1.97 4.99 3.50
CA LEU A 56 -2.86 5.23 4.63
C LEU A 56 -4.22 4.58 4.32
N TYR A 57 -4.58 3.57 5.10
CA TYR A 57 -5.90 2.96 5.08
C TYR A 57 -6.81 3.70 6.08
N PRO A 58 -7.97 4.25 5.64
CA PRO A 58 -8.86 5.02 6.51
C PRO A 58 -9.69 4.11 7.42
N GLY A 59 -9.02 3.43 8.34
CA GLY A 59 -9.60 2.47 9.25
C GLY A 59 -8.51 1.66 9.96
N TYR A 60 -8.93 0.56 10.60
CA TYR A 60 -8.02 -0.32 11.33
C TYR A 60 -7.71 -1.57 10.51
N LEU A 61 -6.43 -1.80 10.26
CA LEU A 61 -5.88 -3.09 9.85
C LEU A 61 -5.11 -3.70 11.02
N ASP A 62 -5.32 -4.98 11.26
CA ASP A 62 -4.54 -5.70 12.27
C ASP A 62 -3.08 -5.79 11.81
N THR A 63 -2.17 -5.12 12.53
CA THR A 63 -0.74 -5.06 12.20
C THR A 63 -0.01 -6.38 12.44
N LEU A 64 -0.62 -7.33 13.15
CA LEU A 64 -0.13 -8.71 13.24
C LEU A 64 -0.42 -9.48 11.94
N ILE A 65 -1.48 -9.11 11.22
CA ILE A 65 -1.82 -9.68 9.90
C ILE A 65 -1.05 -8.95 8.79
N TYR A 66 -1.09 -7.61 8.80
CA TYR A 66 -0.40 -6.71 7.88
C TYR A 66 1.02 -6.38 8.37
N GLN A 67 1.77 -7.41 8.75
CA GLN A 67 3.12 -7.27 9.28
C GLN A 67 4.17 -7.19 8.16
N ARG A 68 5.42 -6.92 8.56
CA ARG A 68 6.60 -6.91 7.68
C ARG A 68 6.68 -8.19 6.84
N ASP A 69 7.23 -8.05 5.63
CA ASP A 69 7.46 -9.10 4.64
C ASP A 69 6.20 -9.70 4.00
N ARG A 70 5.01 -9.24 4.41
CA ARG A 70 3.76 -9.61 3.73
C ARG A 70 3.58 -8.82 2.45
N ARG A 71 3.00 -9.47 1.44
CA ARG A 71 2.71 -8.89 0.13
C ARG A 71 1.33 -8.27 0.09
N VAL A 72 1.23 -7.06 -0.46
CA VAL A 72 -0.02 -6.35 -0.64
C VAL A 72 -0.16 -5.79 -2.04
N VAL A 73 -1.41 -5.64 -2.47
CA VAL A 73 -1.82 -4.87 -3.65
C VAL A 73 -2.89 -3.90 -3.20
N ALA A 74 -2.78 -2.64 -3.63
CA ALA A 74 -3.71 -1.60 -3.26
C ALA A 74 -4.07 -0.73 -4.47
N ALA A 75 -5.34 -0.32 -4.51
CA ALA A 75 -5.76 0.84 -5.26
C ALA A 75 -5.66 2.05 -4.34
N GLY A 76 -4.88 3.06 -4.72
CA GLY A 76 -4.64 4.22 -3.87
C GLY A 76 -4.60 5.51 -4.68
N ARG A 77 -5.17 6.58 -4.09
CA ARG A 77 -5.07 7.93 -4.62
C ARG A 77 -3.83 8.60 -4.05
N ILE A 78 -2.97 9.13 -4.91
CA ILE A 78 -1.82 9.91 -4.46
C ILE A 78 -2.32 11.26 -3.93
N VAL A 79 -2.06 11.53 -2.65
CA VAL A 79 -2.54 12.74 -1.96
C VAL A 79 -1.41 13.72 -1.63
N GLY A 80 -0.15 13.27 -1.68
CA GLY A 80 1.00 14.11 -1.41
C GLY A 80 2.22 13.28 -1.07
N GLU A 81 3.00 13.77 -0.11
CA GLU A 81 4.21 13.12 0.39
C GLU A 81 4.21 13.14 1.92
N ARG A 82 4.77 12.10 2.53
CA ARG A 82 5.03 12.02 3.98
C ARG A 82 6.51 11.76 4.21
N THR A 83 7.06 12.49 5.18
CA THR A 83 8.47 12.37 5.52
C THR A 83 8.69 11.19 6.46
N THR A 84 9.76 10.44 6.24
CA THR A 84 10.24 9.40 7.15
C THR A 84 11.71 9.59 7.44
N GLU A 85 12.10 9.25 8.66
CA GLU A 85 13.50 9.07 9.03
C GLU A 85 13.85 7.59 8.89
N THR A 86 14.86 7.27 8.10
CA THR A 86 15.41 5.92 8.00
C THR A 86 16.93 6.02 8.00
N GLY A 87 17.59 5.32 8.92
CA GLY A 87 19.05 5.29 9.00
C GLY A 87 19.69 6.67 9.20
N GLY A 88 19.03 7.56 9.96
CA GLY A 88 19.52 8.92 10.24
C GLY A 88 19.34 9.91 9.08
N THR A 89 18.65 9.54 8.00
CA THR A 89 18.34 10.45 6.90
C THR A 89 16.83 10.67 6.79
N VAL A 90 16.46 11.94 6.63
CA VAL A 90 15.08 12.38 6.39
C VAL A 90 14.77 12.28 4.90
N ARG A 91 13.70 11.58 4.51
CA ARG A 91 13.26 11.45 3.11
C ARG A 91 11.75 11.62 2.98
N ALA A 92 11.32 12.37 1.98
CA ALA A 92 9.92 12.45 1.57
C ALA A 92 9.57 11.28 0.65
N LEU A 93 8.50 10.56 0.98
CA LEU A 93 7.95 9.45 0.20
C LEU A 93 6.52 9.79 -0.24
N PRO A 94 6.05 9.30 -1.40
CA PRO A 94 4.66 9.47 -1.81
C PRO A 94 3.70 8.92 -0.75
N LEU A 95 2.64 9.68 -0.45
CA LEU A 95 1.55 9.28 0.43
C LEU A 95 0.31 9.03 -0.42
N LEU A 96 -0.24 7.82 -0.26
CA LEU A 96 -1.47 7.39 -0.90
C LEU A 96 -2.56 7.18 0.15
N HIS A 97 -3.76 7.66 -0.13
CA HIS A 97 -4.96 7.18 0.56
C HIS A 97 -5.48 5.92 -0.14
N SER A 98 -5.62 4.84 0.62
CA SER A 98 -6.15 3.59 0.09
C SER A 98 -7.64 3.73 -0.22
N VAL A 99 -8.02 3.34 -1.44
CA VAL A 99 -9.41 3.09 -1.83
C VAL A 99 -9.75 1.63 -1.54
N GLU A 100 -8.85 0.72 -1.90
CA GLU A 100 -8.94 -0.70 -1.60
C GLU A 100 -7.54 -1.26 -1.33
N ILE A 101 -7.45 -2.25 -0.43
CA ILE A 101 -6.22 -2.97 -0.12
C ILE A 101 -6.52 -4.46 -0.03
N LYS A 102 -5.61 -5.26 -0.59
CA LYS A 102 -5.64 -6.72 -0.51
C LYS A 102 -4.30 -7.26 -0.04
N LEU A 103 -4.35 -8.07 1.00
CA LEU A 103 -3.24 -8.91 1.42
C LEU A 103 -3.16 -10.14 0.51
N LEU A 104 -1.98 -10.42 -0.02
CA LEU A 104 -1.73 -11.64 -0.78
C LEU A 104 -1.28 -12.73 0.20
N SER A 105 -1.92 -13.90 0.13
CA SER A 105 -1.47 -15.08 0.87
C SER A 105 -0.29 -15.73 0.15
N ASP A 106 0.76 -16.04 0.90
CA ASP A 106 1.91 -16.82 0.40
C ASP A 106 1.58 -18.32 0.28
N TYR A 107 0.44 -18.75 0.83
CA TYR A 107 -0.11 -20.10 0.73
C TYR A 107 -1.29 -20.11 -0.24
N ASP A 108 -1.18 -20.88 -1.33
CA ASP A 108 -2.26 -21.17 -2.28
C ASP A 108 -3.32 -22.13 -1.70
N THR A 109 -3.58 -22.09 -0.38
CA THR A 109 -4.66 -22.88 0.24
C THR A 109 -5.18 -22.24 1.55
N GLY A 110 -6.25 -21.44 1.43
CA GLY A 110 -7.28 -21.25 2.48
C GLY A 110 -7.41 -19.85 3.12
N PRO A 111 -8.53 -19.55 3.82
CA PRO A 111 -9.93 -19.80 3.49
C PRO A 111 -10.51 -18.63 2.65
N ARG A 112 -11.66 -18.85 2.02
CA ARG A 112 -12.39 -17.83 1.24
C ARG A 112 -12.99 -16.77 2.16
N PHE A 113 -12.46 -15.56 2.13
CA PHE A 113 -13.14 -14.38 2.67
C PHE A 113 -14.04 -13.80 1.57
N GLY A 114 -15.35 -13.79 1.84
CA GLY A 114 -16.37 -13.27 0.92
C GLY A 114 -16.22 -11.76 0.73
N ILE A 115 -16.34 -11.33 -0.51
CA ILE A 115 -16.50 -9.93 -0.90
C ILE A 115 -17.78 -9.41 -0.22
N GLY A 116 -17.64 -8.55 0.77
CA GLY A 116 -18.72 -7.69 1.22
C GLY A 116 -18.87 -6.54 0.24
N LEU A 117 -19.84 -6.65 -0.67
CA LEU A 117 -20.32 -5.53 -1.49
C LEU A 117 -20.83 -4.41 -0.57
N GLY A 118 -20.08 -3.32 -0.46
CA GLY A 118 -20.54 -2.05 0.09
C GLY A 118 -20.94 -1.12 -1.04
N VAL A 119 -22.23 -1.16 -1.42
CA VAL A 119 -22.83 -0.18 -2.32
C VAL A 119 -22.92 1.15 -1.56
N GLY A 120 -22.29 2.21 -2.06
CA GLY A 120 -22.37 3.55 -1.49
C GLY A 120 -22.62 4.59 -2.58
N PHE A 121 -23.90 4.93 -2.79
CA PHE A 121 -24.31 6.15 -3.49
C PHE A 121 -23.98 7.39 -2.64
N GLY A 122 -23.60 8.50 -3.28
CA GLY A 122 -23.47 9.80 -2.62
C GLY A 122 -23.13 10.94 -3.58
N PHE A 123 -24.18 11.47 -4.22
CA PHE A 123 -24.38 12.80 -4.85
C PHE A 123 -23.42 13.28 -5.95
#